data_AF-A0A6C8Y678-F1
#
_entry.id   AF-A0A6C8Y678-F1
#
_cell.length_a   1.000
_cell.length_b   1.000
_cell.length_c   1.000
_cell.angle_alpha   90.00
_cell.angle_beta   90.00
_cell.angle_gamma   90.00
#
_symmetry.space_group_name_H-M   'P 1'
#
loop_
_entity.id
_entity.type
_entity.pdbx_description
1 polymer ?
#
loop_
_entity_poly.entity_id
_entity_poly.type
_entity_poly.pdbx_seq_one_letter_code
_entity_poly.pdbx_strand_id
1 'polypeptide(L)'
;MFHVSRGIMNTAKDHAIVTPLTDRIGRAVAMPEQDQDDRPVNIDWLAFVLHSSAVKDFVTFPEQTEWRKYGVLPSYRSHVLARDTFFNDVINPKTRMWCPLSNTDIEETFDEFVDGYTFPNEDFGGDFRAARKALDDQLHNYNQKLMEARIEMIRRWLAAEFGLHLGVFRGYGRYNYHDHAPLYAYNDTDRTELGVLYVGGNENTVFVQINGHGCKHVFSGTSPEHLHKWFTHLGIVKLQRLDLCVDDFDDVFTVEHAYRDFKNDAFYRGRGRRISSKTGFEYTIGAEESLRVGSRKSLLFWRIYNKALEMGLDLIWNRSEAELKEVPVDILLDIRGYFTGLCDYAAQLNPAEPRKINPFKPSLSDTRKALSSYDSSVKWLRNQGSKKLAAVLHVLGGDIEAFIKTVIKEEHLQDENIRLPIDESYEYIVRDQFLKNSPIPF
;
A
#
# COMPACT_ATOMS: atom_id res chain seq x y z
N MET A 1 -47.65 -52.07 16.35
CA MET A 1 -47.71 -50.88 17.24
C MET A 1 -46.26 -50.44 17.46
N PHE A 2 -45.93 -49.25 16.95
CA PHE A 2 -44.65 -48.52 16.96
C PHE A 2 -43.44 -49.15 17.68
N HIS A 3 -42.42 -49.53 16.90
CA HIS A 3 -41.05 -49.71 17.38
C HIS A 3 -40.22 -48.50 16.94
N VAL A 4 -39.89 -47.65 17.91
CA VAL A 4 -39.02 -46.48 17.76
C VAL A 4 -37.58 -46.97 17.77
N SER A 5 -36.91 -46.91 16.62
CA SER A 5 -35.48 -47.18 16.50
C SER A 5 -34.68 -45.99 17.04
N ARG A 6 -33.90 -46.22 18.09
CA ARG A 6 -32.90 -45.27 18.62
C ARG A 6 -31.71 -45.24 17.66
N GLY A 7 -31.55 -44.12 16.95
CA GLY A 7 -30.34 -43.83 16.17
C GLY A 7 -29.14 -43.61 17.09
N ILE A 8 -28.09 -44.40 16.86
CA ILE A 8 -26.77 -44.25 17.45
C ILE A 8 -26.09 -43.06 16.75
N MET A 9 -25.87 -41.96 17.48
CA MET A 9 -24.99 -40.86 17.03
C MET A 9 -23.54 -41.35 17.14
N ASN A 10 -22.90 -41.54 15.98
CA ASN A 10 -21.48 -41.84 15.88
C ASN A 10 -20.72 -40.51 15.79
N THR A 11 -20.08 -40.09 16.88
CA THR A 11 -19.19 -38.92 16.90
C THR A 11 -17.86 -39.28 16.25
N ALA A 12 -17.69 -38.95 14.97
CA ALA A 12 -16.39 -38.98 14.32
C ALA A 12 -15.53 -37.82 14.86
N LYS A 13 -14.41 -38.16 15.50
CA LYS A 13 -13.35 -37.21 15.86
C LYS A 13 -12.63 -36.81 14.57
N ASP A 14 -12.74 -35.54 14.20
CA ASP A 14 -11.92 -34.95 13.15
C ASP A 14 -10.45 -34.92 13.61
N HIS A 15 -9.68 -35.90 13.15
CA HIS A 15 -8.24 -35.85 13.21
C HIS A 15 -7.76 -34.83 12.17
N ALA A 16 -7.30 -33.67 12.64
CA ALA A 16 -6.56 -32.72 11.83
C ALA A 16 -5.31 -33.40 11.27
N ILE A 17 -5.32 -33.69 9.96
CA ILE A 17 -4.16 -34.19 9.24
C ILE A 17 -3.15 -33.05 9.16
N VAL A 18 -2.10 -33.12 9.97
CA VAL A 18 -0.95 -32.22 9.90
C VAL A 18 -0.11 -32.62 8.69
N THR A 19 -0.22 -31.87 7.59
CA THR A 19 0.61 -32.07 6.40
C THR A 19 2.06 -31.65 6.70
N PRO A 20 3.08 -32.46 6.36
CA PRO A 20 4.49 -32.12 6.57
C PRO A 20 4.95 -30.92 5.71
N LEU A 21 6.01 -30.24 6.17
CA LEU A 21 6.55 -28.99 5.59
C LEU A 21 7.01 -29.12 4.14
N THR A 22 7.37 -30.33 3.69
CA THR A 22 7.93 -30.58 2.35
C THR A 22 6.88 -30.56 1.23
N ASP A 23 5.59 -30.75 1.54
CA ASP A 23 4.52 -30.80 0.53
C ASP A 23 3.90 -29.43 0.24
N ARG A 24 4.29 -28.37 0.98
CA ARG A 24 3.74 -27.00 0.81
C ARG A 24 4.46 -26.18 -0.25
N ILE A 25 5.65 -26.61 -0.69
CA ILE A 25 6.47 -25.91 -1.70
C ILE A 25 6.06 -26.29 -3.13
N GLY A 26 5.10 -27.21 -3.30
CA GLY A 26 4.71 -27.78 -4.59
C GLY A 26 3.23 -27.66 -4.96
N ARG A 27 2.45 -26.75 -4.36
CA ARG A 27 1.10 -26.48 -4.91
C ARG A 27 1.22 -25.64 -6.17
N ALA A 28 1.39 -26.32 -7.30
CA ALA A 28 0.73 -25.87 -8.51
C ALA A 28 -0.76 -25.75 -8.16
N VAL A 29 -1.22 -24.53 -7.87
CA VAL A 29 -2.64 -24.21 -7.98
C VAL A 29 -2.98 -24.65 -9.39
N ALA A 30 -3.89 -25.63 -9.52
CA ALA A 30 -4.35 -26.05 -10.84
C ALA A 30 -4.78 -24.78 -11.57
N MET A 31 -3.99 -24.40 -12.57
CA MET A 31 -4.35 -23.33 -13.48
C MET A 31 -5.73 -23.73 -14.03
N PRO A 32 -6.71 -22.82 -14.06
CA PRO A 32 -7.97 -23.12 -14.73
C PRO A 32 -7.64 -23.66 -16.12
N GLU A 33 -8.38 -24.68 -16.58
CA GLU A 33 -8.23 -25.20 -17.95
C GLU A 33 -8.15 -24.01 -18.90
N GLN A 34 -7.00 -23.84 -19.56
CA GLN A 34 -6.86 -22.83 -20.59
C GLN A 34 -7.80 -23.24 -21.72
N ASP A 35 -8.89 -22.49 -21.90
CA ASP A 35 -9.61 -22.50 -23.17
C ASP A 35 -8.58 -22.27 -24.28
N GLN A 36 -8.47 -23.24 -25.18
CA GLN A 36 -7.40 -23.33 -26.18
C GLN A 36 -7.41 -22.20 -27.22
N ASP A 37 -8.38 -21.30 -27.17
CA ASP A 37 -8.61 -20.25 -28.17
C ASP A 37 -8.28 -18.81 -27.70
N ASP A 38 -7.83 -18.61 -26.45
CA ASP A 38 -7.64 -17.26 -25.90
C ASP A 38 -6.17 -16.86 -25.71
N ARG A 39 -5.75 -15.78 -26.39
CA ARG A 39 -4.44 -15.14 -26.16
C ARG A 39 -4.36 -14.61 -24.72
N PRO A 40 -3.42 -15.05 -23.87
CA PRO A 40 -3.35 -14.62 -22.48
C PRO A 40 -2.91 -13.16 -22.35
N VAL A 41 -3.49 -12.44 -21.40
CA VAL A 41 -2.96 -11.15 -20.92
C VAL A 41 -2.07 -11.40 -19.72
N ASN A 42 -0.82 -10.99 -19.79
CA ASN A 42 0.19 -11.17 -18.76
C ASN A 42 0.55 -9.85 -18.08
N ILE A 43 1.08 -9.91 -16.86
CA ILE A 43 1.64 -8.74 -16.16
C ILE A 43 3.15 -8.71 -16.41
N ASP A 44 3.64 -7.64 -17.03
CA ASP A 44 5.06 -7.44 -17.40
C ASP A 44 5.78 -6.40 -16.51
N TRP A 45 5.02 -5.68 -15.68
CA TRP A 45 5.56 -4.80 -14.65
C TRP A 45 4.55 -4.62 -13.53
N LEU A 46 5.00 -4.65 -12.28
CA LEU A 46 4.17 -4.39 -11.11
C LEU A 46 4.90 -3.45 -10.14
N ALA A 47 4.29 -2.32 -9.83
CA ALA A 47 4.80 -1.41 -8.82
C ALA A 47 3.71 -0.89 -7.89
N PHE A 48 3.97 -0.93 -6.58
CA PHE A 48 3.02 -0.53 -5.55
C PHE A 48 3.74 0.10 -4.36
N VAL A 49 2.99 0.90 -3.61
CA VAL A 49 3.46 1.55 -2.38
C VAL A 49 2.59 1.05 -1.23
N LEU A 50 3.21 0.69 -0.12
CA LEU A 50 2.54 0.43 1.14
C LEU A 50 3.11 1.33 2.23
N HIS A 51 2.26 1.76 3.17
CA HIS A 51 2.74 2.49 4.33
C HIS A 51 3.42 1.51 5.30
N SER A 52 4.56 1.88 5.88
CA SER A 52 5.32 0.97 6.75
C SER A 52 4.57 0.54 8.01
N SER A 53 3.55 1.31 8.45
CA SER A 53 2.67 0.90 9.54
C SER A 53 1.72 -0.25 9.18
N ALA A 54 1.39 -0.44 7.89
CA ALA A 54 0.51 -1.52 7.43
C ALA A 54 1.13 -2.90 7.59
N VAL A 55 2.45 -2.96 7.84
CA VAL A 55 3.17 -4.20 8.16
C VAL A 55 2.62 -4.87 9.42
N LYS A 56 2.04 -4.09 10.35
CA LYS A 56 1.34 -4.64 11.53
C LYS A 56 0.14 -5.53 11.14
N ASP A 57 -0.45 -5.27 9.99
CA ASP A 57 -1.64 -5.98 9.52
C ASP A 57 -1.27 -7.27 8.81
N PHE A 58 0.03 -7.56 8.60
CA PHE A 58 0.45 -8.85 8.03
C PHE A 58 -0.19 -9.98 8.85
N VAL A 59 0.02 -9.99 10.18
CA VAL A 59 -0.44 -11.06 11.10
C VAL A 59 -1.96 -11.27 11.12
N THR A 60 -2.75 -10.28 10.70
CA THR A 60 -4.22 -10.32 10.68
C THR A 60 -4.77 -10.73 9.31
N PHE A 61 -3.92 -10.98 8.30
CA PHE A 61 -4.37 -11.47 7.00
C PHE A 61 -5.23 -12.73 7.19
N PRO A 62 -6.40 -12.90 6.55
CA PRO A 62 -7.30 -14.01 6.87
C PRO A 62 -6.74 -15.38 6.52
N GLU A 63 -5.97 -15.49 5.43
CA GLU A 63 -5.46 -16.77 4.95
C GLU A 63 -4.19 -17.17 5.70
N GLN A 64 -4.14 -18.41 6.20
CA GLN A 64 -3.02 -18.87 7.03
C GLN A 64 -1.78 -19.14 6.18
N THR A 65 -0.79 -18.26 6.32
CA THR A 65 0.51 -18.34 5.67
C THR A 65 1.62 -18.48 6.72
N GLU A 66 2.70 -19.19 6.37
CA GLU A 66 3.68 -19.67 7.35
C GLU A 66 4.53 -18.57 8.00
N TRP A 67 4.55 -17.36 7.42
CA TRP A 67 5.30 -16.23 7.96
C TRP A 67 4.75 -15.71 9.30
N ARG A 68 3.52 -16.09 9.70
CA ARG A 68 2.95 -15.78 11.03
C ARG A 68 3.74 -16.37 12.21
N LYS A 69 4.63 -17.33 11.96
CA LYS A 69 5.43 -18.00 13.00
C LYS A 69 6.51 -17.12 13.62
N TYR A 70 6.76 -15.90 13.12
CA TYR A 70 7.92 -15.13 13.53
C TYR A 70 7.65 -13.63 13.74
N GLY A 71 7.84 -13.20 14.99
CA GLY A 71 8.16 -11.84 15.40
C GLY A 71 6.97 -10.95 15.73
N VAL A 72 6.81 -10.61 17.01
CA VAL A 72 6.03 -9.44 17.43
C VAL A 72 6.89 -8.20 17.16
N LEU A 73 6.30 -7.13 16.59
CA LEU A 73 7.01 -5.87 16.41
C LEU A 73 7.60 -5.39 17.76
N PRO A 74 8.80 -4.76 17.77
CA PRO A 74 9.36 -4.20 18.99
C PRO A 74 8.36 -3.26 19.66
N SER A 75 8.14 -3.44 20.96
CA SER A 75 7.32 -2.52 21.74
C SER A 75 8.20 -1.39 22.28
N TYR A 76 7.65 -0.18 22.37
CA TYR A 76 8.36 0.91 23.04
C TYR A 76 8.65 0.55 24.50
N ARG A 77 7.71 -0.13 25.17
CA ARG A 77 7.83 -0.63 26.55
C ARG A 77 9.02 -1.54 26.81
N SER A 78 9.58 -2.21 25.80
CA SER A 78 10.77 -3.07 25.95
C SER A 78 12.09 -2.31 25.73
N HIS A 79 12.04 -1.04 25.32
CA HIS A 79 13.19 -0.14 25.15
C HIS A 79 13.31 0.86 26.29
N VAL A 80 12.17 1.15 26.91
CA VAL A 80 12.05 1.74 28.23
C VAL A 80 12.67 0.79 29.25
N LEU A 81 13.76 1.19 29.92
CA LEU A 81 14.21 0.54 31.17
C LEU A 81 12.99 0.47 32.09
N ALA A 82 12.70 -0.70 32.67
CA ALA A 82 11.55 -0.90 33.53
C ALA A 82 11.41 0.28 34.53
N ARG A 83 10.40 1.14 34.26
CA ARG A 83 10.18 2.52 34.75
C ARG A 83 10.77 3.65 33.87
N ASP A 84 10.20 3.87 32.67
CA ASP A 84 10.02 5.26 32.21
C ASP A 84 8.82 5.83 32.94
N THR A 85 9.07 6.83 33.76
CA THR A 85 8.03 7.71 34.30
C THR A 85 7.56 8.76 33.28
N PHE A 86 8.17 8.82 32.08
CA PHE A 86 7.89 9.85 31.08
C PHE A 86 6.70 9.54 30.16
N PHE A 87 6.37 8.26 29.96
CA PHE A 87 5.27 7.79 29.09
C PHE A 87 4.21 6.98 29.83
N ASN A 88 3.94 7.30 31.09
CA ASN A 88 2.55 7.15 31.52
C ASN A 88 1.85 8.38 30.97
N ASP A 89 0.97 8.20 29.98
CA ASP A 89 0.09 9.24 29.50
C ASP A 89 -0.30 10.16 30.66
N VAL A 90 -0.06 11.48 30.57
CA VAL A 90 -0.67 12.44 31.51
C VAL A 90 -2.13 12.59 31.13
N ILE A 91 -2.83 11.47 31.27
CA ILE A 91 -4.24 11.33 31.52
C ILE A 91 -4.34 11.69 33.00
N ASN A 92 -4.89 12.86 33.29
CA ASN A 92 -5.23 13.20 34.67
C ASN A 92 -5.99 12.01 35.28
N PRO A 93 -5.51 11.39 36.37
CA PRO A 93 -6.04 10.12 36.85
C PRO A 93 -7.51 10.21 37.29
N LYS A 94 -8.05 11.42 37.51
CA LYS A 94 -9.48 11.67 37.76
C LYS A 94 -10.31 11.86 36.50
N THR A 95 -9.77 12.43 35.42
CA THR A 95 -10.57 12.89 34.26
C THR A 95 -10.27 12.18 32.95
N ARG A 96 -9.17 11.44 32.87
CA ARG A 96 -8.69 10.71 31.68
C ARG A 96 -8.52 11.52 30.39
N MET A 97 -8.23 12.82 30.50
CA MET A 97 -8.01 13.71 29.36
C MET A 97 -6.57 14.24 29.29
N TRP A 98 -6.15 14.64 28.07
CA TRP A 98 -4.85 15.23 27.76
C TRP A 98 -4.84 16.74 28.06
N CYS A 99 -3.85 17.24 28.82
CA CYS A 99 -3.73 18.66 29.17
C CYS A 99 -2.52 19.31 28.47
N PRO A 100 -2.69 20.46 27.78
CA PRO A 100 -1.57 21.27 27.28
C PRO A 100 -1.15 22.31 28.33
N LEU A 101 0.01 22.12 28.96
CA LEU A 101 0.61 23.15 29.82
C LEU A 101 1.43 24.15 28.98
N SER A 102 1.40 25.44 29.32
CA SER A 102 2.31 26.45 28.74
C SER A 102 3.74 26.26 29.28
N ASN A 103 4.78 26.86 28.68
CA ASN A 103 6.16 26.65 29.17
C ASN A 103 6.36 27.07 30.63
N THR A 104 5.67 28.11 31.10
CA THR A 104 5.72 28.57 32.48
C THR A 104 4.90 27.67 33.40
N ASP A 105 3.77 27.15 32.92
CA ASP A 105 2.99 26.16 33.66
C ASP A 105 3.73 24.81 33.70
N ILE A 106 4.50 24.46 32.67
CA ILE A 106 5.37 23.28 32.69
C ILE A 106 6.41 23.44 33.78
N GLU A 107 7.02 24.61 33.96
CA GLU A 107 8.02 24.89 35.00
C GLU A 107 7.40 24.93 36.42
N GLU A 108 6.28 25.65 36.63
CA GLU A 108 5.60 25.74 37.93
C GLU A 108 4.91 24.44 38.34
N THR A 109 4.29 23.71 37.39
CA THR A 109 3.73 22.38 37.65
C THR A 109 4.83 21.32 37.75
N PHE A 110 6.03 21.54 37.19
CA PHE A 110 7.20 20.69 37.49
C PHE A 110 7.63 20.91 38.93
N ASP A 111 7.79 22.16 39.37
CA ASP A 111 8.30 22.49 40.70
C ASP A 111 7.35 22.01 41.82
N GLU A 112 6.02 22.09 41.63
CA GLU A 112 5.04 21.51 42.57
C GLU A 112 4.96 19.96 42.50
N PHE A 113 5.29 19.35 41.35
CA PHE A 113 5.26 17.89 41.17
C PHE A 113 6.58 17.21 41.62
N VAL A 114 7.69 17.95 41.59
CA VAL A 114 9.04 17.52 41.96
C VAL A 114 9.24 17.45 43.48
N ASP A 115 8.48 18.21 44.27
CA ASP A 115 8.61 18.21 45.75
C ASP A 115 8.15 16.87 46.39
N GLY A 116 7.38 16.05 45.65
CA GLY A 116 6.97 14.70 46.06
C GLY A 116 7.57 13.54 45.25
N TYR A 117 8.26 13.83 44.15
CA TYR A 117 8.86 12.81 43.28
C TYR A 117 10.34 13.11 43.07
N THR A 118 11.18 12.39 43.82
CA THR A 118 12.53 12.09 43.38
C THR A 118 12.43 11.34 42.06
N PHE A 119 12.55 12.07 40.95
CA PHE A 119 13.02 11.52 39.69
C PHE A 119 14.25 10.63 39.96
N PRO A 120 14.55 9.63 39.13
CA PRO A 120 15.87 8.98 39.16
C PRO A 120 16.90 10.00 38.64
N ASN A 121 17.23 10.97 39.49
CA ASN A 121 18.15 12.07 39.22
C ASN A 121 19.57 11.73 39.68
N GLU A 122 19.77 10.54 40.26
CA GLU A 122 21.08 10.05 40.70
C GLU A 122 21.98 9.66 39.51
N ASP A 123 21.42 9.11 38.44
CA ASP A 123 22.20 8.60 37.29
C ASP A 123 22.72 9.72 36.36
N PHE A 124 22.08 10.90 36.34
CA PHE A 124 22.46 12.06 35.51
C PHE A 124 22.75 13.33 36.33
N GLY A 125 22.80 13.21 37.67
CA GLY A 125 23.29 14.26 38.56
C GLY A 125 22.55 15.60 38.52
N GLY A 126 21.26 15.63 38.20
CA GLY A 126 20.50 16.89 38.11
C GLY A 126 20.37 17.50 36.71
N ASP A 127 21.07 16.98 35.70
CA ASP A 127 21.12 17.64 34.39
C ASP A 127 19.95 17.25 33.47
N PHE A 128 18.93 18.11 33.43
CA PHE A 128 17.77 18.00 32.53
C PHE A 128 18.14 17.93 31.04
N ARG A 129 19.21 18.60 30.60
CA ARG A 129 19.65 18.55 29.19
C ARG A 129 20.23 17.18 28.84
N ALA A 130 20.97 16.59 29.78
CA ALA A 130 21.50 15.23 29.62
C ALA A 130 20.38 14.19 29.59
N ALA A 131 19.37 14.32 30.47
CA ALA A 131 18.21 13.43 30.49
C ALA A 131 17.38 13.52 29.20
N ARG A 132 17.11 14.74 28.70
CA ARG A 132 16.42 14.94 27.41
C ARG A 132 17.18 14.33 26.24
N LYS A 133 18.50 14.54 26.18
CA LYS A 133 19.34 13.95 25.14
C LYS A 133 19.30 12.42 25.18
N ALA A 134 19.37 11.82 26.37
CA ALA A 134 19.26 10.37 26.55
C ALA A 134 17.91 9.83 26.05
N LEU A 135 16.81 10.57 26.30
CA LEU A 135 15.49 10.21 25.79
C LEU A 135 15.41 10.30 24.26
N ASP A 136 15.94 11.36 23.67
CA ASP A 136 16.00 11.53 22.21
C ASP A 136 16.82 10.38 21.56
N ASP A 137 17.95 10.01 22.17
CA ASP A 137 18.79 8.89 21.73
C ASP A 137 18.06 7.53 21.85
N GLN A 138 17.28 7.33 22.92
CA GLN A 138 16.45 6.13 23.10
C GLN A 138 15.32 6.05 22.08
N LEU A 139 14.64 7.16 21.81
CA LEU A 139 13.58 7.24 20.80
C LEU A 139 14.14 6.99 19.41
N HIS A 140 15.32 7.53 19.10
CA HIS A 140 16.03 7.27 17.86
C HIS A 140 16.35 5.78 17.69
N ASN A 141 16.92 5.14 18.72
CA ASN A 141 17.24 3.71 18.72
C ASN A 141 15.99 2.83 18.57
N TYR A 142 14.89 3.16 19.27
CA TYR A 142 13.61 2.48 19.11
C TYR A 142 13.09 2.57 17.68
N ASN A 143 13.08 3.76 17.08
CA ASN A 143 12.60 3.97 15.72
C ASN A 143 13.47 3.21 14.70
N GLN A 144 14.79 3.16 14.91
CA GLN A 144 15.70 2.38 14.08
C GLN A 144 15.36 0.89 14.14
N LYS A 145 15.24 0.31 15.34
CA LYS A 145 14.88 -1.11 15.51
C LYS A 145 13.49 -1.44 14.98
N LEU A 146 12.54 -0.52 15.12
CA LEU A 146 11.19 -0.67 14.56
C LEU A 146 11.22 -0.70 13.03
N MET A 147 12.04 0.15 12.40
CA MET A 147 12.25 0.13 10.95
C MET A 147 12.90 -1.19 10.51
N GLU A 148 13.96 -1.63 11.18
CA GLU A 148 14.64 -2.91 10.91
C GLU A 148 13.64 -4.09 10.98
N ALA A 149 12.80 -4.13 12.02
CA ALA A 149 11.77 -5.15 12.17
C ALA A 149 10.72 -5.10 11.04
N ARG A 150 10.29 -3.90 10.63
CA ARG A 150 9.35 -3.73 9.52
C ARG A 150 9.94 -4.20 8.20
N ILE A 151 11.19 -3.86 7.92
CA ILE A 151 11.90 -4.32 6.71
C ILE A 151 12.02 -5.84 6.71
N GLU A 152 12.34 -6.45 7.86
CA GLU A 152 12.43 -7.90 7.99
C GLU A 152 11.08 -8.60 7.74
N MET A 153 9.98 -8.02 8.24
CA MET A 153 8.64 -8.54 7.96
C MET A 153 8.29 -8.43 6.47
N ILE A 154 8.60 -7.30 5.82
CA ILE A 154 8.41 -7.11 4.38
C ILE A 154 9.24 -8.11 3.58
N ARG A 155 10.51 -8.29 3.94
CA ARG A 155 11.40 -9.30 3.34
C ARG A 155 10.78 -10.70 3.40
N ARG A 156 10.23 -11.10 4.54
CA ARG A 156 9.59 -12.42 4.72
C ARG A 156 8.31 -12.55 3.92
N TRP A 157 7.49 -11.51 3.91
CA TRP A 157 6.26 -11.48 3.12
C TRP A 157 6.55 -11.56 1.62
N LEU A 158 7.54 -10.83 1.10
CA LEU A 158 7.99 -10.95 -0.28
C LEU A 158 8.51 -12.36 -0.59
N ALA A 159 9.27 -12.98 0.32
CA ALA A 159 9.72 -14.35 0.12
C ALA A 159 8.54 -15.35 0.08
N ALA A 160 7.54 -15.18 0.94
CA ALA A 160 6.41 -16.09 1.06
C ALA A 160 5.37 -15.94 -0.06
N GLU A 161 4.99 -14.70 -0.39
CA GLU A 161 3.88 -14.43 -1.32
C GLU A 161 4.35 -14.17 -2.76
N PHE A 162 5.59 -13.70 -2.93
CA PHE A 162 6.17 -13.37 -4.24
C PHE A 162 7.30 -14.35 -4.63
N GLY A 163 7.79 -15.19 -3.71
CA GLY A 163 8.96 -16.04 -3.96
C GLY A 163 10.25 -15.23 -4.17
N LEU A 164 10.31 -14.00 -3.65
CA LEU A 164 11.41 -13.06 -3.87
C LEU A 164 12.22 -12.79 -2.60
N HIS A 165 13.54 -12.86 -2.71
CA HIS A 165 14.49 -12.63 -1.64
C HIS A 165 15.11 -11.24 -1.72
N LEU A 166 15.11 -10.54 -0.58
CA LEU A 166 15.74 -9.24 -0.46
C LEU A 166 17.27 -9.37 -0.42
N GLY A 167 17.94 -8.68 -1.34
CA GLY A 167 19.37 -8.53 -1.38
C GLY A 167 19.91 -7.55 -0.34
N VAL A 168 21.17 -7.14 -0.53
CA VAL A 168 21.84 -6.16 0.33
C VAL A 168 21.43 -4.75 -0.10
N PHE A 169 21.18 -3.88 0.87
CA PHE A 169 20.92 -2.46 0.64
C PHE A 169 22.14 -1.77 0.01
N ARG A 170 21.88 -0.86 -0.93
CA ARG A 170 22.94 -0.23 -1.72
C ARG A 170 23.59 0.97 -1.02
N GLY A 171 23.02 1.46 0.07
CA GLY A 171 23.57 2.57 0.87
C GLY A 171 23.31 3.96 0.26
N TYR A 172 22.41 4.07 -0.71
CA TYR A 172 22.02 5.35 -1.30
C TYR A 172 20.58 5.34 -1.83
N GLY A 173 19.96 6.52 -1.81
CA GLY A 173 18.56 6.72 -2.12
C GLY A 173 18.21 6.90 -3.60
N ARG A 174 16.95 6.61 -3.94
CA ARG A 174 16.30 6.91 -5.25
C ARG A 174 14.81 7.15 -5.02
N TYR A 175 14.15 7.88 -5.92
CA TYR A 175 12.71 8.19 -5.83
C TYR A 175 12.27 8.82 -4.50
N ASN A 176 13.13 9.65 -3.89
CA ASN A 176 12.94 10.24 -2.54
C ASN A 176 12.89 9.21 -1.39
N TYR A 177 13.31 7.98 -1.64
CA TYR A 177 13.62 7.01 -0.60
C TYR A 177 15.08 7.10 -0.18
N HIS A 178 15.39 6.76 1.06
CA HIS A 178 16.75 6.88 1.62
C HIS A 178 17.68 5.76 1.15
N ASP A 179 17.16 4.55 0.93
CA ASP A 179 17.94 3.40 0.46
C ASP A 179 17.07 2.44 -0.36
N HIS A 180 17.71 1.50 -1.05
CA HIS A 180 17.06 0.45 -1.81
C HIS A 180 17.88 -0.83 -1.89
N ALA A 181 17.20 -1.95 -2.08
CA ALA A 181 17.81 -3.27 -2.23
C ALA A 181 17.15 -4.03 -3.39
N PRO A 182 17.95 -4.77 -4.19
CA PRO A 182 17.41 -5.61 -5.26
C PRO A 182 16.68 -6.84 -4.70
N LEU A 183 15.76 -7.38 -5.50
CA LEU A 183 15.00 -8.60 -5.24
C LEU A 183 15.42 -9.70 -6.21
N TYR A 184 15.62 -10.91 -5.71
CA TYR A 184 16.07 -12.09 -6.47
C TYR A 184 15.12 -13.26 -6.29
N ALA A 185 15.11 -14.23 -7.21
CA ALA A 185 14.42 -15.50 -6.97
C ALA A 185 15.13 -16.33 -5.87
N TYR A 186 14.38 -17.20 -5.20
CA TYR A 186 14.97 -18.17 -4.28
C TYR A 186 15.88 -19.15 -5.04
N ASN A 187 17.09 -19.37 -4.53
CA ASN A 187 18.13 -20.21 -5.14
C ASN A 187 18.67 -19.73 -6.50
N ASP A 188 18.47 -18.47 -6.87
CA ASP A 188 19.06 -17.92 -8.08
C ASP A 188 20.59 -17.75 -7.94
N THR A 189 21.35 -18.58 -8.64
CA THR A 189 22.81 -18.49 -8.71
C THR A 189 23.27 -17.33 -9.58
N ASP A 190 22.45 -16.91 -10.53
CA ASP A 190 22.80 -15.94 -11.57
C ASP A 190 22.58 -14.49 -11.08
N ARG A 191 21.97 -14.33 -9.90
CA ARG A 191 21.67 -13.04 -9.25
C ARG A 191 20.96 -12.08 -10.20
N THR A 192 19.98 -12.60 -10.95
CA THR A 192 19.17 -11.79 -11.85
C THR A 192 18.24 -10.91 -11.04
N GLU A 193 18.39 -9.59 -11.15
CA GLU A 193 17.51 -8.64 -10.45
C GLU A 193 16.08 -8.74 -11.02
N LEU A 194 15.15 -9.25 -10.21
CA LEU A 194 13.72 -9.41 -10.54
C LEU A 194 12.86 -8.24 -10.08
N GLY A 195 13.41 -7.41 -9.19
CA GLY A 195 12.73 -6.24 -8.66
C GLY A 195 13.61 -5.44 -7.72
N VAL A 196 13.04 -4.39 -7.13
CA VAL A 196 13.72 -3.51 -6.18
C VAL A 196 12.75 -3.09 -5.09
N LEU A 197 13.23 -3.09 -3.84
CA LEU A 197 12.58 -2.53 -2.66
C LEU A 197 13.22 -1.19 -2.32
N TYR A 198 12.44 -0.13 -2.16
CA TYR A 198 12.88 1.19 -1.70
C TYR A 198 12.32 1.48 -0.31
N VAL A 199 13.15 1.97 0.61
CA VAL A 199 12.81 2.17 2.02
C VAL A 199 13.29 3.53 2.56
N GLY A 200 12.60 4.02 3.60
CA GLY A 200 12.90 5.30 4.25
C GLY A 200 12.47 6.50 3.41
N GLY A 201 12.28 7.67 4.01
CA GLY A 201 11.73 8.83 3.29
C GLY A 201 10.24 8.68 2.96
N ASN A 202 9.74 9.50 2.04
CA ASN A 202 8.34 9.51 1.52
C ASN A 202 7.27 9.14 2.57
N GLU A 203 7.20 9.90 3.66
CA GLU A 203 6.17 9.73 4.70
C GLU A 203 6.11 8.30 5.28
N ASN A 204 7.28 7.67 5.51
CA ASN A 204 7.39 6.30 6.06
C ASN A 204 6.68 5.24 5.21
N THR A 205 6.69 5.41 3.89
CA THR A 205 6.21 4.39 2.96
C THR A 205 7.34 3.47 2.51
N VAL A 206 6.96 2.39 1.84
CA VAL A 206 7.85 1.44 1.18
C VAL A 206 7.35 1.29 -0.25
N PHE A 207 8.27 1.35 -1.21
CA PHE A 207 7.96 1.21 -2.63
C PHE A 207 8.59 -0.05 -3.19
N VAL A 208 7.77 -0.87 -3.85
CA VAL A 208 8.19 -2.12 -4.47
C VAL A 208 8.00 -1.99 -5.98
N GLN A 209 9.01 -2.39 -6.74
CA GLN A 209 8.96 -2.53 -8.19
C GLN A 209 9.40 -3.94 -8.59
N ILE A 210 8.66 -4.56 -9.51
CA ILE A 210 8.95 -5.89 -10.04
C ILE A 210 8.93 -5.76 -11.56
N ASN A 211 10.01 -6.17 -12.21
CA ASN A 211 10.17 -6.10 -13.67
C ASN A 211 9.50 -7.32 -14.35
N GLY A 212 9.54 -7.41 -15.69
CA GLY A 212 8.85 -8.48 -16.43
C GLY A 212 9.33 -9.89 -16.08
N HIS A 213 10.64 -10.08 -15.91
CA HIS A 213 11.20 -11.35 -15.44
C HIS A 213 10.70 -11.68 -14.02
N GLY A 214 10.66 -10.69 -13.14
CA GLY A 214 10.13 -10.85 -11.80
C GLY A 214 8.63 -11.12 -11.77
N CYS A 215 7.83 -10.48 -12.62
CA CYS A 215 6.41 -10.73 -12.71
C CYS A 215 6.15 -12.16 -13.22
N LYS A 216 6.89 -12.62 -14.23
CA LYS A 216 6.83 -14.02 -14.68
C LYS A 216 7.13 -15.00 -13.55
N HIS A 217 8.15 -14.73 -12.73
CA HIS A 217 8.48 -15.53 -11.55
C HIS A 217 7.34 -15.52 -10.52
N VAL A 218 6.89 -14.33 -10.12
CA VAL A 218 5.83 -14.15 -9.13
C VAL A 218 4.54 -14.86 -9.53
N PHE A 219 4.05 -14.61 -10.75
CA PHE A 219 2.79 -15.18 -11.24
C PHE A 219 2.90 -16.64 -11.68
N SER A 220 4.09 -17.24 -11.60
CA SER A 220 4.23 -18.71 -11.68
C SER A 220 3.86 -19.41 -10.37
N GLY A 221 3.95 -18.70 -9.24
CA GLY A 221 3.67 -19.22 -7.90
C GLY A 221 2.45 -18.61 -7.20
N THR A 222 1.93 -17.50 -7.72
CA THR A 222 0.77 -16.78 -7.15
C THR A 222 -0.20 -16.31 -8.23
N SER A 223 -1.42 -15.92 -7.85
CA SER A 223 -2.42 -15.39 -8.78
C SER A 223 -2.66 -13.88 -8.56
N PRO A 224 -3.09 -13.14 -9.61
CA PRO A 224 -3.50 -11.74 -9.46
C PRO A 224 -4.57 -11.52 -8.38
N GLU A 225 -5.55 -12.43 -8.26
CA GLU A 225 -6.63 -12.37 -7.27
C GLU A 225 -6.11 -12.57 -5.85
N HIS A 226 -5.09 -13.41 -5.67
CA HIS A 226 -4.41 -13.56 -4.38
C HIS A 226 -3.69 -12.27 -3.96
N LEU A 227 -2.97 -11.65 -4.90
CA LEU A 227 -2.34 -10.35 -4.65
C LEU A 227 -3.37 -9.24 -4.40
N HIS A 228 -4.54 -9.28 -5.05
CA HIS A 228 -5.63 -8.34 -4.79
C HIS A 228 -6.08 -8.38 -3.32
N LYS A 229 -6.28 -9.58 -2.76
CA LYS A 229 -6.64 -9.75 -1.34
C LYS A 229 -5.60 -9.14 -0.42
N TRP A 230 -4.33 -9.44 -0.67
CA TRP A 230 -3.21 -8.87 0.07
C TRP A 230 -3.18 -7.35 0.00
N PHE A 231 -3.20 -6.79 -1.21
CA PHE A 231 -3.12 -5.34 -1.40
C PHE A 231 -4.29 -4.62 -0.73
N THR A 232 -5.50 -5.18 -0.84
CA THR A 232 -6.69 -4.67 -0.18
C THR A 232 -6.53 -4.66 1.35
N HIS A 233 -6.08 -5.78 1.92
CA HIS A 233 -5.81 -5.94 3.35
C HIS A 233 -4.74 -4.98 3.87
N LEU A 234 -3.69 -4.74 3.07
CA LEU A 234 -2.50 -3.98 3.44
C LEU A 234 -2.60 -2.46 3.29
N GLY A 235 -3.78 -1.89 3.08
CA GLY A 235 -3.78 -0.44 2.91
C GLY A 235 -3.52 0.03 1.47
N ILE A 236 -3.34 -0.88 0.49
CA ILE A 236 -3.00 -0.51 -0.89
C ILE A 236 -4.29 -0.33 -1.70
N VAL A 237 -4.40 0.80 -2.36
CA VAL A 237 -5.55 1.16 -3.19
C VAL A 237 -5.21 1.10 -4.67
N LYS A 238 -4.05 1.66 -5.00
CA LYS A 238 -3.62 1.90 -6.36
C LYS A 238 -2.25 1.31 -6.55
N LEU A 239 -2.05 0.73 -7.72
CA LEU A 239 -0.74 0.38 -8.23
C LEU A 239 -0.13 1.65 -8.84
N GLN A 240 1.12 1.92 -8.50
CA GLN A 240 1.86 3.05 -9.06
C GLN A 240 2.12 2.82 -10.55
N ARG A 241 2.38 1.57 -10.92
CA ARG A 241 2.52 1.14 -12.31
C ARG A 241 2.11 -0.32 -12.46
N LEU A 242 1.41 -0.63 -13.54
CA LEU A 242 1.09 -1.98 -13.98
C LEU A 242 1.25 -2.03 -15.49
N ASP A 243 2.16 -2.87 -15.99
CA ASP A 243 2.28 -3.09 -17.43
C ASP A 243 1.59 -4.41 -17.76
N LEU A 244 0.62 -4.36 -18.67
CA LEU A 244 -0.09 -5.53 -19.18
C LEU A 244 0.38 -5.82 -20.59
N CYS A 245 0.67 -7.08 -20.92
CA CYS A 245 1.11 -7.46 -22.26
C CYS A 245 0.35 -8.65 -22.85
N VAL A 246 0.26 -8.66 -24.18
CA VAL A 246 -0.20 -9.78 -24.99
C VAL A 246 0.91 -10.12 -25.97
N ASP A 247 1.24 -11.41 -26.03
CA ASP A 247 2.21 -11.95 -26.97
C ASP A 247 1.48 -12.56 -28.18
N ASP A 248 1.99 -12.27 -29.37
CA ASP A 248 1.50 -12.75 -30.66
C ASP A 248 2.60 -13.56 -31.34
N PHE A 249 2.39 -14.87 -31.42
CA PHE A 249 3.28 -15.82 -32.09
C PHE A 249 2.82 -16.18 -33.51
N ASP A 250 1.69 -15.62 -33.96
CA ASP A 250 1.05 -15.94 -35.25
C ASP A 250 1.27 -14.87 -36.33
N ASP A 251 2.00 -13.79 -36.00
CA ASP A 251 2.29 -12.64 -36.88
C ASP A 251 1.04 -11.85 -37.32
N VAL A 252 -0.03 -11.89 -36.50
CA VAL A 252 -1.31 -11.24 -36.80
C VAL A 252 -1.30 -9.76 -36.40
N PHE A 253 -0.67 -9.42 -35.26
CA PHE A 253 -0.65 -8.08 -34.69
C PHE A 253 0.76 -7.49 -34.67
N THR A 254 1.39 -7.47 -35.85
CA THR A 254 2.71 -6.88 -36.06
C THR A 254 2.75 -5.37 -35.77
N VAL A 255 3.96 -4.82 -35.74
CA VAL A 255 4.17 -3.39 -35.53
C VAL A 255 3.55 -2.56 -36.66
N GLU A 256 3.61 -3.02 -37.91
CA GLU A 256 2.95 -2.37 -39.05
C GLU A 256 1.42 -2.38 -38.92
N HIS A 257 0.83 -3.47 -38.40
CA HIS A 257 -0.61 -3.54 -38.12
C HIS A 257 -1.00 -2.52 -37.06
N ALA A 258 -0.27 -2.48 -35.93
CA ALA A 258 -0.50 -1.50 -34.87
C ALA A 258 -0.35 -0.05 -35.37
N TYR A 259 0.60 0.20 -36.28
CA TYR A 259 0.78 1.54 -36.85
C TYR A 259 -0.40 1.95 -37.75
N ARG A 260 -0.94 1.03 -38.55
CA ARG A 260 -2.17 1.26 -39.33
C ARG A 260 -3.35 1.56 -38.41
N ASP A 261 -3.52 0.78 -37.35
CA ASP A 261 -4.56 0.98 -36.35
C ASP A 261 -4.43 2.31 -35.61
N PHE A 262 -3.21 2.73 -35.30
CA PHE A 262 -2.95 4.07 -34.78
C PHE A 262 -3.40 5.17 -35.74
N LYS A 263 -3.15 5.03 -37.05
CA LYS A 263 -3.63 5.99 -38.05
C LYS A 263 -5.16 6.01 -38.17
N ASN A 264 -5.81 4.90 -37.83
CA ASN A 264 -7.27 4.76 -37.81
C ASN A 264 -7.89 5.10 -36.45
N ASP A 265 -7.16 5.77 -35.56
CA ASP A 265 -7.62 6.19 -34.23
C ASP A 265 -7.98 5.03 -33.26
N ALA A 266 -7.55 3.79 -33.51
CA ALA A 266 -7.91 2.63 -32.67
C ALA A 266 -7.33 2.70 -31.24
N PHE A 267 -6.36 3.58 -30.99
CA PHE A 267 -5.79 3.85 -29.65
C PHE A 267 -6.52 4.96 -28.89
N TYR A 268 -7.50 5.62 -29.52
CA TYR A 268 -8.28 6.68 -28.90
C TYR A 268 -9.30 6.10 -27.92
N ARG A 269 -9.46 6.76 -26.77
CA ARG A 269 -10.30 6.28 -25.65
C ARG A 269 -11.60 7.05 -25.46
N GLY A 270 -12.01 7.83 -26.46
CA GLY A 270 -13.24 8.64 -26.39
C GLY A 270 -13.18 9.89 -25.50
N ARG A 271 -12.18 10.01 -24.60
CA ARG A 271 -12.03 11.16 -23.68
C ARG A 271 -10.70 11.90 -23.90
N GLY A 272 -10.78 13.23 -23.94
CA GLY A 272 -9.62 14.11 -23.98
C GLY A 272 -9.09 14.41 -25.39
N ARG A 273 -7.93 15.07 -25.45
CA ARG A 273 -7.29 15.44 -26.71
C ARG A 273 -6.75 14.19 -27.41
N ARG A 274 -7.06 14.03 -28.69
CA ARG A 274 -6.50 12.97 -29.53
C ARG A 274 -4.98 13.04 -29.53
N ILE A 275 -4.35 11.87 -29.51
CA ILE A 275 -2.90 11.75 -29.63
C ILE A 275 -2.52 12.27 -31.02
N SER A 276 -1.57 13.20 -31.07
CA SER A 276 -1.15 13.83 -32.33
C SER A 276 -0.58 12.79 -33.29
N SER A 277 -1.13 12.73 -34.50
CA SER A 277 -0.63 11.87 -35.58
C SER A 277 0.74 12.28 -36.12
N LYS A 278 1.36 13.35 -35.57
CA LYS A 278 2.70 13.85 -35.92
C LYS A 278 3.72 13.78 -34.79
N THR A 279 3.28 13.76 -33.52
CA THR A 279 4.18 13.91 -32.35
C THR A 279 3.84 13.01 -31.17
N GLY A 280 2.77 12.23 -31.27
CA GLY A 280 2.28 11.37 -30.19
C GLY A 280 2.66 9.90 -30.34
N PHE A 281 3.57 9.58 -31.27
CA PHE A 281 4.07 8.23 -31.49
C PHE A 281 5.54 8.26 -31.92
N GLU A 282 6.22 7.14 -31.73
CA GLU A 282 7.56 6.85 -32.26
C GLU A 282 7.47 5.51 -32.99
N TYR A 283 7.82 5.46 -34.27
CA TYR A 283 7.72 4.27 -35.11
C TYR A 283 9.06 4.01 -35.79
N THR A 284 9.58 2.80 -35.58
CA THR A 284 10.91 2.39 -36.05
C THR A 284 10.79 1.03 -36.72
N ILE A 285 11.42 0.88 -37.89
CA ILE A 285 11.58 -0.38 -38.63
C ILE A 285 13.06 -0.52 -38.99
N GLY A 286 13.62 -1.74 -38.89
CA GLY A 286 15.00 -2.06 -39.28
C GLY A 286 15.70 -2.88 -38.20
N ALA A 287 16.79 -2.33 -37.65
CA ALA A 287 17.51 -2.97 -36.54
C ALA A 287 16.68 -3.08 -35.25
N GLU A 288 15.69 -2.22 -35.11
CA GLU A 288 14.62 -2.31 -34.12
C GLU A 288 13.29 -2.19 -34.86
N GLU A 289 12.29 -2.94 -34.40
CA GLU A 289 10.94 -2.90 -34.93
C GLU A 289 9.97 -2.59 -33.78
N SER A 290 9.53 -1.33 -33.70
CA SER A 290 8.67 -0.89 -32.61
C SER A 290 7.79 0.30 -32.94
N LEU A 291 6.65 0.37 -32.24
CA LEU A 291 5.72 1.48 -32.20
C LEU A 291 5.46 1.83 -30.73
N ARG A 292 5.65 3.10 -30.40
CA ARG A 292 5.28 3.66 -29.10
C ARG A 292 4.16 4.66 -29.30
N VAL A 293 3.12 4.60 -28.48
CA VAL A 293 1.97 5.52 -28.58
C VAL A 293 1.73 6.19 -27.23
N GLY A 294 1.69 7.53 -27.23
CA GLY A 294 1.53 8.35 -26.03
C GLY A 294 2.87 8.77 -25.40
N SER A 295 2.85 9.09 -24.11
CA SER A 295 4.04 9.54 -23.37
C SER A 295 4.28 8.65 -22.15
N ARG A 296 5.55 8.38 -21.83
CA ARG A 296 5.92 7.75 -20.54
C ARG A 296 5.42 8.54 -19.32
N LYS A 297 5.03 9.81 -19.46
CA LYS A 297 4.46 10.60 -18.35
C LYS A 297 2.94 10.46 -18.22
N SER A 298 2.23 9.89 -19.22
CA SER A 298 0.78 9.72 -19.16
C SER A 298 0.37 8.49 -18.35
N LEU A 299 -0.92 8.42 -17.99
CA LEU A 299 -1.52 7.30 -17.27
C LEU A 299 -1.60 6.00 -18.08
N LEU A 300 -1.50 6.10 -19.41
CA LEU A 300 -1.42 4.98 -20.33
C LEU A 300 -0.34 5.29 -21.36
N PHE A 301 0.53 4.32 -21.62
CA PHE A 301 1.56 4.38 -22.64
C PHE A 301 1.70 3.01 -23.30
N TRP A 302 1.64 2.97 -24.63
CA TRP A 302 1.73 1.71 -25.37
C TRP A 302 3.12 1.50 -25.96
N ARG A 303 3.54 0.24 -25.97
CA ARG A 303 4.70 -0.27 -26.69
C ARG A 303 4.30 -1.52 -27.46
N ILE A 304 4.44 -1.48 -28.78
CA ILE A 304 4.24 -2.62 -29.65
C ILE A 304 5.58 -2.87 -30.32
N TYR A 305 6.13 -4.07 -30.25
CA TYR A 305 7.47 -4.32 -30.77
C TYR A 305 7.71 -5.80 -31.06
N ASN A 306 8.66 -6.06 -31.94
CA ASN A 306 9.12 -7.41 -32.24
C ASN A 306 10.03 -7.91 -31.10
N LYS A 307 9.46 -8.77 -30.23
CA LYS A 307 10.11 -9.30 -29.04
C LYS A 307 11.21 -10.31 -29.38
N ALA A 308 11.00 -11.11 -30.42
CA ALA A 308 12.03 -12.02 -30.92
C ALA A 308 13.27 -11.24 -31.37
N LEU A 309 13.07 -10.16 -32.13
CA LEU A 309 14.15 -9.28 -32.57
C LEU A 309 14.89 -8.63 -31.39
N GLU A 310 14.16 -8.12 -30.37
CA GLU A 310 14.77 -7.56 -29.15
C GLU A 310 15.66 -8.58 -28.43
N MET A 311 15.25 -9.84 -28.41
CA MET A 311 15.97 -10.93 -27.74
C MET A 311 17.00 -11.63 -28.62
N GLY A 312 17.12 -11.26 -29.90
CA GLY A 312 17.99 -11.94 -30.86
C GLY A 312 17.58 -13.39 -31.15
N LEU A 313 16.27 -13.68 -31.11
CA LEU A 313 15.70 -15.01 -31.36
C LEU A 313 15.17 -15.10 -32.80
N ASP A 314 15.34 -16.27 -33.42
CA ASP A 314 14.84 -16.57 -34.76
C ASP A 314 13.48 -17.27 -34.70
N LEU A 315 12.44 -16.51 -34.34
CA LEU A 315 11.05 -16.96 -34.26
C LEU A 315 10.08 -15.78 -34.40
N ILE A 316 8.79 -16.04 -34.64
CA ILE A 316 7.74 -15.01 -34.68
C ILE A 316 7.32 -14.70 -33.25
N TRP A 317 7.53 -13.46 -32.81
CA TRP A 317 7.06 -12.99 -31.51
C TRP A 317 6.91 -11.48 -31.51
N ASN A 318 5.68 -11.02 -31.68
CA ASN A 318 5.30 -9.63 -31.50
C ASN A 318 4.70 -9.45 -30.09
N ARG A 319 5.03 -8.37 -29.40
CA ARG A 319 4.48 -8.05 -28.09
C ARG A 319 3.79 -6.70 -28.10
N SER A 320 2.57 -6.67 -27.59
CA SER A 320 1.81 -5.44 -27.34
C SER A 320 1.66 -5.22 -25.85
N GLU A 321 2.27 -4.16 -25.34
CA GLU A 321 2.40 -3.85 -23.92
C GLU A 321 1.78 -2.48 -23.61
N ALA A 322 0.89 -2.43 -22.61
CA ALA A 322 0.27 -1.24 -22.09
C ALA A 322 0.81 -0.93 -20.69
N GLU A 323 1.63 0.11 -20.57
CA GLU A 323 2.06 0.69 -19.28
C GLU A 323 0.93 1.56 -18.72
N LEU A 324 0.39 1.13 -17.58
CA LEU A 324 -0.67 1.83 -16.85
C LEU A 324 -0.11 2.45 -15.57
N LYS A 325 -0.54 3.67 -15.22
CA LYS A 325 -0.15 4.35 -13.97
C LYS A 325 -1.35 4.70 -13.12
N GLU A 326 -1.14 4.68 -11.81
CA GLU A 326 -2.15 5.02 -10.79
C GLU A 326 -3.47 4.25 -10.94
N VAL A 327 -3.39 2.98 -11.35
CA VAL A 327 -4.57 2.13 -11.56
C VAL A 327 -5.06 1.52 -10.25
N PRO A 328 -6.38 1.36 -10.06
CA PRO A 328 -6.92 0.71 -8.87
C PRO A 328 -6.47 -0.76 -8.82
N VAL A 329 -6.25 -1.27 -7.61
CA VAL A 329 -5.87 -2.67 -7.35
C VAL A 329 -6.90 -3.66 -7.91
N ASP A 330 -8.18 -3.27 -8.00
CA ASP A 330 -9.27 -4.07 -8.59
C ASP A 330 -9.00 -4.54 -10.03
N ILE A 331 -8.06 -3.91 -10.74
CA ILE A 331 -7.61 -4.38 -12.06
C ILE A 331 -7.13 -5.83 -12.02
N LEU A 332 -6.56 -6.27 -10.89
CA LEU A 332 -6.06 -7.63 -10.70
C LEU A 332 -7.18 -8.69 -10.65
N LEU A 333 -8.44 -8.30 -10.48
CA LEU A 333 -9.58 -9.23 -10.49
C LEU A 333 -10.01 -9.65 -11.90
N ASP A 334 -9.66 -8.86 -12.92
CA ASP A 334 -9.96 -9.18 -14.32
C ASP A 334 -9.02 -8.42 -15.27
N ILE A 335 -7.74 -8.83 -15.26
CA ILE A 335 -6.72 -8.18 -16.09
C ILE A 335 -7.05 -8.23 -17.59
N ARG A 336 -7.75 -9.28 -18.04
CA ARG A 336 -8.13 -9.48 -19.44
C ARG A 336 -9.19 -8.47 -19.86
N GLY A 337 -10.31 -8.42 -19.14
CA GLY A 337 -11.38 -7.48 -19.44
C GLY A 337 -10.91 -6.03 -19.36
N TYR A 338 -10.07 -5.69 -18.38
CA TYR A 338 -9.51 -4.34 -18.28
C TYR A 338 -8.55 -4.00 -19.41
N PHE A 339 -7.73 -4.95 -19.89
CA PHE A 339 -6.87 -4.77 -21.05
C PHE A 339 -7.69 -4.53 -22.32
N THR A 340 -8.65 -5.42 -22.62
CA THR A 340 -9.57 -5.28 -23.77
C THR A 340 -10.29 -3.93 -23.72
N GLY A 341 -10.72 -3.48 -22.53
CA GLY A 341 -11.40 -2.21 -22.34
C GLY A 341 -10.53 -0.95 -22.45
N LEU A 342 -9.23 -1.06 -22.74
CA LEU A 342 -8.33 0.09 -22.87
C LEU A 342 -8.63 0.95 -24.11
N CYS A 343 -8.78 0.31 -25.28
CA CYS A 343 -9.07 0.95 -26.56
C CYS A 343 -9.43 -0.11 -27.62
N ASP A 344 -9.88 0.33 -28.80
CA ASP A 344 -10.30 -0.58 -29.89
C ASP A 344 -9.15 -1.47 -30.38
N TYR A 345 -7.90 -0.96 -30.37
CA TYR A 345 -6.72 -1.77 -30.63
C TYR A 345 -6.58 -2.95 -29.63
N ALA A 346 -6.74 -2.69 -28.34
CA ALA A 346 -6.64 -3.73 -27.31
C ALA A 346 -7.78 -4.76 -27.42
N ALA A 347 -8.97 -4.31 -27.82
CA ALA A 347 -10.12 -5.18 -28.05
C ALA A 347 -9.94 -6.15 -29.22
N GLN A 348 -9.08 -5.83 -30.20
CA GLN A 348 -8.73 -6.75 -31.28
C GLN A 348 -7.76 -7.85 -30.81
N LEU A 349 -6.90 -7.55 -29.82
CA LEU A 349 -5.87 -8.46 -29.32
C LEU A 349 -6.42 -9.57 -28.41
N ASN A 350 -7.53 -9.31 -27.71
CA ASN A 350 -8.08 -10.23 -26.72
C ASN A 350 -9.61 -10.31 -26.82
N PRO A 351 -10.20 -11.51 -26.91
CA PRO A 351 -11.64 -11.68 -27.09
C PRO A 351 -12.46 -11.48 -25.80
N ALA A 352 -11.83 -11.25 -24.64
CA ALA A 352 -12.53 -11.05 -23.38
C ALA A 352 -13.50 -9.86 -23.42
N GLU A 353 -14.59 -9.93 -22.66
CA GLU A 353 -15.55 -8.84 -22.58
C GLU A 353 -14.90 -7.57 -22.00
N PRO A 354 -14.97 -6.41 -22.70
CA PRO A 354 -14.25 -5.22 -22.29
C PRO A 354 -14.82 -4.65 -20.99
N ARG A 355 -13.97 -4.59 -19.96
CA ARG A 355 -14.24 -3.83 -18.74
C ARG A 355 -13.61 -2.46 -18.84
N LYS A 356 -14.43 -1.42 -18.76
CA LYS A 356 -13.91 -0.06 -18.67
C LYS A 356 -13.15 0.07 -17.36
N ILE A 357 -11.91 0.55 -17.44
CA ILE A 357 -11.24 1.11 -16.27
C ILE A 357 -12.12 2.27 -15.81
N ASN A 358 -12.90 2.05 -14.75
CA ASN A 358 -13.45 3.13 -13.98
C ASN A 358 -12.37 3.48 -12.95
N PRO A 359 -11.54 4.52 -13.18
CA PRO A 359 -10.57 4.95 -12.19
C PRO A 359 -11.20 5.41 -10.86
N PHE A 360 -12.55 5.43 -10.79
CA PHE A 360 -13.38 5.90 -9.69
C PHE A 360 -14.54 4.93 -9.36
N LYS A 361 -14.36 3.59 -9.43
CA LYS A 361 -15.22 2.72 -8.61
C LYS A 361 -14.66 2.75 -7.17
N PRO A 362 -15.34 3.41 -6.22
CA PRO A 362 -14.68 4.06 -5.09
C PRO A 362 -14.89 3.29 -3.78
N SER A 363 -14.45 2.04 -3.65
CA SER A 363 -14.66 1.32 -2.38
C SER A 363 -13.56 1.58 -1.36
N LEU A 364 -12.29 1.62 -1.78
CA LEU A 364 -11.13 1.70 -0.86
C LEU A 364 -10.26 2.95 -1.06
N SER A 365 -10.16 3.46 -2.29
CA SER A 365 -9.40 4.68 -2.62
C SER A 365 -9.91 5.88 -1.91
N ASP A 366 -11.21 6.07 -2.05
CA ASP A 366 -11.82 7.32 -1.68
C ASP A 366 -12.20 7.28 -0.20
N THR A 367 -12.42 6.08 0.36
CA THR A 367 -12.35 5.80 1.80
C THR A 367 -11.01 6.25 2.40
N ARG A 368 -9.86 5.80 1.86
CA ARG A 368 -8.56 6.20 2.40
C ARG A 368 -8.24 7.67 2.16
N LYS A 369 -8.59 8.23 1.01
CA LYS A 369 -8.43 9.68 0.76
C LYS A 369 -9.30 10.53 1.67
N ALA A 370 -10.55 10.12 1.92
CA ALA A 370 -11.44 10.79 2.85
C ALA A 370 -10.86 10.74 4.28
N LEU A 371 -10.38 9.57 4.72
CA LEU A 371 -9.72 9.41 6.02
C LEU A 371 -8.42 10.21 6.10
N SER A 372 -7.57 10.21 5.07
CA SER A 372 -6.31 10.98 5.03
C SER A 372 -6.54 12.49 4.96
N SER A 373 -7.57 12.94 4.24
CA SER A 373 -7.96 14.36 4.17
C SER A 373 -8.45 14.83 5.54
N TYR A 374 -9.30 14.02 6.19
CA TYR A 374 -9.75 14.22 7.56
C TYR A 374 -8.56 14.28 8.55
N ASP A 375 -7.70 13.26 8.56
CA ASP A 375 -6.52 13.17 9.44
C ASP A 375 -5.58 14.36 9.24
N SER A 376 -5.41 14.82 8.01
CA SER A 376 -4.58 15.98 7.71
C SER A 376 -5.19 17.28 8.24
N SER A 377 -6.51 17.47 8.09
CA SER A 377 -7.22 18.62 8.68
C SER A 377 -7.14 18.61 10.21
N VAL A 378 -7.31 17.44 10.84
CA VAL A 378 -7.17 17.28 12.29
C VAL A 378 -5.74 17.53 12.75
N LYS A 379 -4.73 16.97 12.08
CA LYS A 379 -3.31 17.23 12.36
C LYS A 379 -2.96 18.71 12.23
N TRP A 380 -3.47 19.39 11.20
CA TRP A 380 -3.26 20.82 11.03
C TRP A 380 -3.87 21.62 12.18
N LEU A 381 -5.12 21.33 12.57
CA LEU A 381 -5.77 21.97 13.72
C LEU A 381 -4.99 21.73 15.01
N ARG A 382 -4.50 20.50 15.23
CA ARG A 382 -3.68 20.15 16.39
C ARG A 382 -2.34 20.88 16.41
N ASN A 383 -1.66 20.97 15.28
CA ASN A 383 -0.33 21.59 15.21
C ASN A 383 -0.41 23.12 15.27
N GLN A 384 -1.36 23.73 14.55
CA GLN A 384 -1.42 25.19 14.37
C GLN A 384 -2.39 25.88 15.33
N GLY A 385 -3.52 25.24 15.63
CA GLY A 385 -4.63 25.85 16.37
C GLY A 385 -4.67 25.49 17.86
N SER A 386 -4.14 24.31 18.24
CA SER A 386 -4.32 23.75 19.59
C SER A 386 -3.92 24.71 20.70
N LYS A 387 -2.75 25.37 20.61
CA LYS A 387 -2.27 26.29 21.65
C LYS A 387 -3.21 27.48 21.88
N LYS A 388 -3.79 28.05 20.81
CA LYS A 388 -4.74 29.17 20.91
C LYS A 388 -6.10 28.70 21.40
N LEU A 389 -6.59 27.56 20.91
CA LEU A 389 -7.84 26.94 21.34
C LEU A 389 -7.80 26.60 22.84
N ALA A 390 -6.72 25.98 23.31
CA ALA A 390 -6.53 25.69 24.73
C ALA A 390 -6.54 26.95 25.60
N ALA A 391 -5.87 28.02 25.16
CA ALA A 391 -5.85 29.29 25.90
C ALA A 391 -7.26 29.87 26.09
N VAL A 392 -8.11 29.80 25.06
CA VAL A 392 -9.52 30.23 25.15
C VAL A 392 -10.30 29.33 26.11
N LEU A 393 -10.13 28.01 26.04
CA LEU A 393 -10.78 27.07 26.96
C LEU A 393 -10.38 27.33 28.43
N HIS A 394 -9.11 27.67 28.68
CA HIS A 394 -8.63 28.00 30.03
C HIS A 394 -9.25 29.29 30.57
N VAL A 395 -9.39 30.32 29.73
CA VAL A 395 -10.09 31.57 30.10
C VAL A 395 -11.55 31.31 30.47
N LEU A 396 -12.17 30.31 29.85
CA LEU A 396 -13.54 29.88 30.13
C LEU A 396 -13.64 28.86 31.28
N GLY A 397 -12.56 28.66 32.04
CA GLY A 397 -12.58 27.78 33.22
C GLY A 397 -12.75 26.30 32.90
N GLY A 398 -12.41 25.88 31.67
CA GLY A 398 -12.60 24.49 31.25
C GLY A 398 -14.05 24.14 30.90
N ASP A 399 -14.95 25.13 30.83
CA ASP A 399 -16.31 24.93 30.34
C ASP A 399 -16.30 24.68 28.83
N ILE A 400 -16.48 23.41 28.45
CA ILE A 400 -16.47 22.93 27.06
C ILE A 400 -17.64 23.53 26.27
N GLU A 401 -18.80 23.71 26.90
CA GLU A 401 -20.00 24.19 26.21
C GLU A 401 -19.84 25.69 25.90
N ALA A 402 -19.39 26.47 26.88
CA ALA A 402 -19.05 27.88 26.68
C ALA A 402 -17.92 28.03 25.64
N PHE A 403 -16.93 27.14 25.64
CA PHE A 403 -15.83 27.14 24.68
C PHE A 403 -16.29 26.91 23.25
N ILE A 404 -17.12 25.89 23.01
CA ILE A 404 -17.65 25.61 21.66
C ILE A 404 -18.44 26.81 21.14
N LYS A 405 -19.32 27.40 21.97
CA LYS A 405 -20.10 28.60 21.61
C LYS A 405 -19.25 29.85 21.37
N THR A 406 -18.08 29.93 22.00
CA THR A 406 -17.16 31.07 21.85
C THR A 406 -16.25 30.93 20.64
N VAL A 407 -15.72 29.74 20.38
CA VAL A 407 -14.76 29.47 19.30
C VAL A 407 -15.45 29.25 17.97
N ILE A 408 -16.55 28.49 17.98
CA ILE A 408 -17.34 28.26 16.78
C ILE A 408 -18.44 29.31 16.77
N LYS A 409 -18.35 30.24 15.83
CA LYS A 409 -19.39 31.26 15.67
C LYS A 409 -20.74 30.60 15.40
N GLU A 410 -21.80 31.16 15.96
CA GLU A 410 -23.18 30.69 15.78
C GLU A 410 -23.55 30.59 14.29
N GLU A 411 -23.09 31.54 13.47
CA GLU A 411 -23.29 31.53 12.01
C GLU A 411 -22.66 30.30 11.31
N HIS A 412 -21.58 29.75 11.86
CA HIS A 412 -20.92 28.55 11.32
C HIS A 412 -21.53 27.25 11.85
N LEU A 413 -22.19 27.27 13.03
CA LEU A 413 -22.92 26.11 13.56
C LEU A 413 -24.20 25.85 12.77
N GLN A 414 -24.81 26.91 12.23
CA GLN A 414 -26.05 26.85 11.45
C GLN A 414 -25.80 26.71 9.94
N ASP A 415 -24.57 26.95 9.48
CA ASP A 415 -24.19 26.80 8.07
C ASP A 415 -23.83 25.34 7.74
N GLU A 416 -24.82 24.61 7.22
CA GLU A 416 -24.63 23.24 6.75
C GLU A 416 -23.68 23.12 5.55
N ASN A 417 -23.27 24.22 4.92
CA ASN A 417 -22.34 24.21 3.78
C ASN A 417 -20.86 24.18 4.21
N ILE A 418 -20.55 24.39 5.49
CA ILE A 418 -19.17 24.30 5.98
C ILE A 418 -18.78 22.82 6.10
N ARG A 419 -18.04 22.34 5.10
CA ARG A 419 -17.55 20.96 5.02
C ARG A 419 -16.03 20.93 5.06
N LEU A 420 -15.49 19.84 5.61
CA LEU A 420 -14.09 19.49 5.36
C LEU A 420 -13.91 19.22 3.86
N PRO A 421 -12.68 19.32 3.30
CA PRO A 421 -12.41 19.00 1.90
C PRO A 421 -12.44 17.47 1.67
N ILE A 422 -13.62 16.90 1.91
CA ILE A 422 -13.98 15.51 1.79
C ILE A 422 -15.22 15.51 0.90
N ASP A 423 -15.21 14.68 -0.15
CA ASP A 423 -16.36 14.57 -1.05
C ASP A 423 -17.58 14.00 -0.30
N GLU A 424 -18.76 14.58 -0.53
CA GLU A 424 -20.03 14.26 0.16
C GLU A 424 -20.34 12.77 0.16
N SER A 425 -19.95 12.07 -0.90
CA SER A 425 -20.15 10.62 -1.02
C SER A 425 -19.35 9.79 -0.02
N TYR A 426 -18.40 10.36 0.73
CA TYR A 426 -17.56 9.64 1.70
C TYR A 426 -17.71 10.14 3.14
N GLU A 427 -18.52 11.17 3.40
CA GLU A 427 -18.75 11.66 4.77
C GLU A 427 -19.29 10.58 5.70
N TYR A 428 -20.15 9.70 5.18
CA TYR A 428 -20.72 8.60 5.96
C TYR A 428 -19.65 7.59 6.41
N ILE A 429 -18.57 7.43 5.64
CA ILE A 429 -17.49 6.47 5.93
C ILE A 429 -16.63 6.96 7.09
N VAL A 430 -16.31 8.26 7.09
CA VAL A 430 -15.63 8.91 8.22
C VAL A 430 -16.50 8.82 9.47
N ARG A 431 -17.80 9.12 9.36
CA ARG A 431 -18.73 9.00 10.48
C ARG A 431 -18.81 7.56 11.02
N ASP A 432 -18.92 6.56 10.15
CA ASP A 432 -19.07 5.14 10.55
C ASP A 432 -17.80 4.57 11.22
N GLN A 433 -16.61 4.89 10.70
CA GLN A 433 -15.33 4.48 11.29
C GLN A 433 -15.14 5.03 12.71
N PHE A 434 -15.44 6.31 12.93
CA PHE A 434 -15.22 6.97 14.23
C PHE A 434 -16.32 6.65 15.26
N LEU A 435 -17.56 6.41 14.83
CA LEU A 435 -18.65 6.02 15.73
C LEU A 435 -18.55 4.56 16.18
N LYS A 436 -17.96 3.67 15.37
CA LYS A 436 -17.83 2.24 15.69
C LYS A 436 -16.51 1.88 16.36
N ASN A 437 -15.41 2.56 16.03
CA ASN A 437 -14.06 2.25 16.53
C ASN A 437 -13.50 3.44 17.33
N SER A 438 -13.92 3.61 18.57
CA SER A 438 -13.17 4.43 19.54
C SER A 438 -12.22 3.51 20.32
N PRO A 439 -10.94 3.85 20.52
CA PRO A 439 -10.38 5.19 20.59
C PRO A 439 -9.57 5.57 19.36
N ILE A 440 -9.70 6.83 19.00
CA ILE A 440 -8.91 7.53 18.00
C ILE A 440 -7.42 7.41 18.38
N PRO A 441 -6.56 6.82 17.51
CA PRO A 441 -5.15 6.65 17.81
C PRO A 441 -4.39 7.92 17.43
N PHE A 442 -4.43 8.95 18.29
CA PHE A 442 -3.50 10.08 18.20
C PHE A 442 -2.80 10.29 19.51
#